data_AF-A0A143XG65-F1
#
_entry.id   AF-A0A143XG65-F1
#
_cell.length_a   1.000
_cell.length_b   1.000
_cell.length_c   1.000
_cell.angle_alpha   90.00
_cell.angle_beta   90.00
_cell.angle_gamma   90.00
#
_symmetry.space_group_name_H-M   'P 1'
#
loop_
_entity.id
_entity.type
_entity.pdbx_description
1 polymer ?
#
loop_
_entity_poly.entity_id
_entity_poly.type
_entity_poly.pdbx_seq_one_letter_code
_entity_poly.pdbx_strand_id
1 'polypeptide(L)'
;MSLPIRIIALDLDGTTFTDEKQITPRTQAAITSAIEQGIIVMPATGRPINGLPEAFIQIPGVRYALCSNGAVITDLKEHQILYEKTIPRSIVFAVMDLLADVKGTFELYIQDRAHIDRKLMEHLDEYVPSPHLRDYIRKSRTVHSNLKEFFETCPYGVQKINMSYATIAQKDQIQAFIKQNFPELVCVNGQPTNLELTIKGADKGEGLLAFGSLLGIEREEIMAFGDNYNDLDMLEKVGVGVAMANAEPEVQSHADFVTRYTNNEDGVADVIEQLLESSPIELTLNGSEMKTEMEVYNQIASVFQKDFSKDPSGLLSMLISIQEPTEITLTNYEVLQNTLGDFSEQLLNVFSEASEKNSAICFNIEEIVFLEQ
;
A
#
# COMPACT_ATOMS: atom_id res chain seq x y z
N MET A 1 -7.85 1.64 -19.28
CA MET A 1 -7.87 2.97 -18.63
C MET A 1 -6.81 2.89 -17.55
N SER A 2 -5.64 3.54 -17.72
CA SER A 2 -4.69 3.65 -16.62
C SER A 2 -5.24 4.69 -15.65
N LEU A 3 -5.66 4.26 -14.46
CA LEU A 3 -5.88 5.19 -13.36
C LEU A 3 -4.49 5.64 -12.89
N PRO A 4 -4.21 6.94 -12.71
CA PRO A 4 -2.92 7.39 -12.23
C PRO A 4 -2.80 7.05 -10.74
N ILE A 5 -2.34 5.84 -10.44
CA ILE A 5 -2.09 5.41 -9.06
C ILE A 5 -0.92 6.22 -8.49
N ARG A 6 -1.15 6.87 -7.35
CA ARG A 6 -0.16 7.70 -6.65
C ARG A 6 0.17 7.19 -5.26
N ILE A 7 -0.68 6.32 -4.68
CA ILE A 7 -0.41 5.62 -3.43
C ILE A 7 -0.65 4.12 -3.63
N ILE A 8 0.31 3.30 -3.19
CA ILE A 8 0.17 1.86 -3.04
C ILE A 8 0.35 1.52 -1.56
N ALA A 9 -0.73 1.07 -0.93
CA ALA A 9 -0.74 0.62 0.45
C ALA A 9 -0.69 -0.91 0.50
N LEU A 10 0.26 -1.48 1.24
CA LEU A 10 0.45 -2.92 1.29
C LEU A 10 0.23 -3.44 2.71
N ASP A 11 -0.70 -4.40 2.90
CA ASP A 11 -0.61 -5.24 4.09
C ASP A 11 0.72 -6.04 4.10
N LEU A 12 1.13 -6.46 5.29
CA LEU A 12 2.38 -7.16 5.50
C LEU A 12 2.20 -8.68 5.48
N ASP A 13 1.42 -9.24 6.41
CA ASP A 13 1.46 -10.66 6.75
C ASP A 13 0.45 -11.44 5.92
N GLY A 14 0.89 -12.20 4.91
CA GLY A 14 0.00 -12.86 3.95
C GLY A 14 -0.19 -12.06 2.66
N THR A 15 0.40 -10.87 2.59
CA THR A 15 0.38 -9.98 1.43
C THR A 15 1.79 -9.68 0.92
N THR A 16 2.57 -8.82 1.60
CA THR A 16 3.94 -8.48 1.16
C THR A 16 4.99 -9.50 1.59
N PHE A 17 4.80 -10.12 2.76
CA PHE A 17 5.70 -11.14 3.26
C PHE A 17 5.32 -12.52 2.76
N THR A 18 6.35 -13.31 2.41
CA THR A 18 6.21 -14.76 2.32
C THR A 18 5.90 -15.36 3.69
N ASP A 19 5.53 -16.64 3.72
CA ASP A 19 5.24 -17.35 4.96
C ASP A 19 6.47 -17.41 5.90
N GLU A 20 7.68 -17.36 5.34
CA GLU A 20 8.96 -17.25 6.05
C GLU A 20 9.28 -15.83 6.56
N LYS A 21 8.32 -14.90 6.46
CA LYS A 21 8.44 -13.50 6.91
C LYS A 21 9.57 -12.73 6.22
N GLN A 22 9.76 -12.99 4.93
CA GLN A 22 10.73 -12.29 4.08
C GLN A 22 10.01 -11.51 2.98
N ILE A 23 10.62 -10.42 2.51
CA ILE A 23 10.26 -9.79 1.24
C ILE A 23 11.20 -10.37 0.20
N THR A 24 10.66 -10.88 -0.89
CA THR A 24 11.49 -11.43 -1.97
C THR A 24 12.25 -10.31 -2.70
N PRO A 25 13.36 -10.62 -3.38
CA PRO A 25 14.05 -9.66 -4.21
C PRO A 25 13.18 -9.04 -5.32
N ARG A 26 12.26 -9.84 -5.91
CA ARG A 26 11.35 -9.35 -6.96
C ARG A 26 10.34 -8.36 -6.41
N THR A 27 9.70 -8.68 -5.28
CA THR A 27 8.75 -7.76 -4.62
C THR A 27 9.44 -6.48 -4.18
N GLN A 28 10.65 -6.57 -3.62
CA GLN A 28 11.44 -5.38 -3.27
C GLN A 28 11.78 -4.52 -4.51
N ALA A 29 12.16 -5.15 -5.63
CA ALA A 29 12.45 -4.44 -6.87
C ALA A 29 11.22 -3.73 -7.42
N ALA A 30 10.06 -4.40 -7.47
CA ALA A 30 8.81 -3.80 -7.93
C ALA A 30 8.38 -2.59 -7.07
N ILE A 31 8.47 -2.71 -5.74
CA ILE A 31 8.23 -1.59 -4.82
C ILE A 31 9.17 -0.42 -5.12
N THR A 32 10.46 -0.71 -5.31
CA THR A 32 11.47 0.31 -5.61
C THR A 32 11.15 1.03 -6.93
N SER A 33 10.84 0.27 -7.99
CA SER A 33 10.47 0.82 -9.30
C SER A 33 9.23 1.71 -9.23
N ALA A 34 8.21 1.35 -8.44
CA ALA A 34 7.03 2.20 -8.25
C ALA A 34 7.38 3.52 -7.54
N ILE A 35 8.24 3.45 -6.52
CA ILE A 35 8.73 4.65 -5.82
C ILE A 35 9.55 5.56 -6.74
N GLU A 36 10.39 4.99 -7.60
CA GLU A 36 11.18 5.74 -8.59
C GLU A 36 10.31 6.50 -9.59
N GLN A 37 9.10 5.99 -9.88
CA GLN A 37 8.07 6.67 -10.66
C GLN A 37 7.25 7.70 -9.87
N GLY A 38 7.63 7.98 -8.62
CA GLY A 38 6.96 8.96 -7.76
C GLY A 38 5.70 8.44 -7.07
N ILE A 39 5.41 7.13 -7.14
CA ILE A 39 4.31 6.51 -6.41
C ILE A 39 4.72 6.33 -4.95
N ILE A 40 3.85 6.75 -4.02
CA ILE A 40 4.07 6.49 -2.60
C ILE A 40 3.73 5.04 -2.31
N VAL A 41 4.74 4.21 -2.02
CA VAL A 41 4.53 2.85 -1.52
C VAL A 41 4.72 2.81 -0.01
N MET A 42 3.74 2.27 0.72
CA MET A 42 3.75 2.28 2.19
C MET A 42 3.12 1.03 2.80
N PRO A 43 3.57 0.58 3.99
CA PRO A 43 2.93 -0.51 4.69
C PRO A 43 1.64 -0.03 5.39
N ALA A 44 0.63 -0.89 5.42
CA ALA A 44 -0.65 -0.69 6.11
C ALA A 44 -0.88 -1.84 7.10
N THR A 45 -0.63 -1.61 8.40
CA THR A 45 -0.51 -2.69 9.39
C THR A 45 -1.16 -2.40 10.74
N GLY A 46 -1.49 -3.46 11.48
CA GLY A 46 -1.90 -3.39 12.89
C GLY A 46 -0.75 -3.13 13.87
N ARG A 47 0.51 -3.20 13.41
CA ARG A 47 1.69 -2.99 14.27
C ARG A 47 1.82 -1.52 14.71
N PRO A 48 2.44 -1.25 15.87
CA PRO A 48 2.87 0.10 16.23
C PRO A 48 4.07 0.51 15.37
N ILE A 49 4.43 1.80 15.36
CA ILE A 49 5.53 2.33 14.54
C ILE A 49 6.85 1.59 14.84
N ASN A 50 7.20 1.40 16.12
CA ASN A 50 8.41 0.67 16.52
C ASN A 50 8.38 -0.84 16.24
N GLY A 51 7.22 -1.36 15.82
CA GLY A 51 7.01 -2.73 15.41
C GLY A 51 7.06 -2.93 13.90
N LEU A 52 7.25 -1.85 13.12
CA LEU A 52 7.39 -1.93 11.68
C LEU A 52 8.62 -2.77 11.32
N PRO A 53 8.50 -3.68 10.35
CA PRO A 53 9.58 -4.56 9.97
C PRO A 53 10.67 -3.81 9.21
N GLU A 54 11.92 -3.92 9.68
CA GLU A 54 13.09 -3.31 9.04
C GLU A 54 13.20 -3.65 7.55
N ALA A 55 12.88 -4.89 7.17
CA ALA A 55 12.92 -5.35 5.79
C ALA A 55 12.06 -4.50 4.83
N PHE A 56 10.95 -3.93 5.29
CA PHE A 56 10.10 -3.06 4.48
C PHE A 56 10.55 -1.60 4.58
N ILE A 57 10.74 -1.08 5.80
CA ILE A 57 11.03 0.36 6.00
C ILE A 57 12.44 0.77 5.58
N GLN A 58 13.35 -0.19 5.35
CA GLN A 58 14.68 0.07 4.79
C GLN A 58 14.70 0.04 3.25
N ILE A 59 13.59 -0.29 2.58
CA ILE A 59 13.50 -0.17 1.12
C ILE A 59 13.68 1.32 0.75
N PRO A 60 14.63 1.66 -0.13
CA PRO A 60 14.89 3.05 -0.50
C PRO A 60 13.62 3.79 -0.95
N GLY A 61 13.36 4.92 -0.32
CA GLY A 61 12.24 5.80 -0.65
C GLY A 61 10.92 5.48 0.06
N VAL A 62 10.81 4.36 0.79
CA VAL A 62 9.70 4.17 1.74
C VAL A 62 9.78 5.25 2.82
N ARG A 63 8.75 6.11 2.88
CA ARG A 63 8.73 7.28 3.78
C ARG A 63 7.58 7.25 4.77
N TYR A 64 6.44 6.73 4.38
CA TYR A 64 5.23 6.77 5.19
C TYR A 64 4.83 5.38 5.64
N ALA A 65 4.09 5.28 6.75
CA ALA A 65 3.49 4.05 7.20
C ALA A 65 2.12 4.32 7.83
N LEU A 66 1.17 3.42 7.55
CA LEU A 66 -0.10 3.34 8.23
C LEU A 66 -0.02 2.24 9.30
N CYS A 67 -0.22 2.63 10.56
CA CYS A 67 -0.01 1.80 11.73
C CYS A 67 -1.28 1.68 12.57
N SER A 68 -1.26 0.77 13.54
CA SER A 68 -2.34 0.59 14.53
C SER A 68 -3.74 0.42 13.89
N ASN A 69 -3.82 -0.35 12.79
CA ASN A 69 -5.04 -0.57 12.00
C ASN A 69 -5.66 0.72 11.45
N GLY A 70 -4.83 1.66 10.98
CA GLY A 70 -5.33 2.91 10.40
C GLY A 70 -5.57 4.02 11.41
N ALA A 71 -5.26 3.80 12.69
CA ALA A 71 -5.32 4.85 13.70
C ALA A 71 -4.18 5.88 13.54
N VAL A 72 -3.08 5.55 12.86
CA VAL A 72 -1.90 6.41 12.74
C VAL A 72 -1.34 6.41 11.33
N ILE A 73 -1.01 7.60 10.82
CA ILE A 73 -0.05 7.78 9.72
C ILE A 73 1.19 8.47 10.27
N THR A 74 2.36 7.95 9.94
CA THR A 74 3.64 8.57 10.32
C THR A 74 4.52 8.81 9.10
N ASP A 75 5.24 9.93 9.12
CA ASP A 75 6.44 10.15 8.32
C ASP A 75 7.63 9.55 9.08
N LEU A 76 8.22 8.50 8.50
CA LEU A 76 9.34 7.76 9.09
C LEU A 76 10.66 8.53 9.02
N LYS A 77 10.79 9.45 8.05
CA LYS A 77 11.99 10.25 7.86
C LYS A 77 12.02 11.43 8.83
N GLU A 78 10.89 12.14 8.94
CA GLU A 78 10.77 13.31 9.82
C GLU A 78 10.35 12.93 11.25
N HIS A 79 10.08 11.64 11.50
CA HIS A 79 9.60 11.10 12.78
C HIS A 79 8.35 11.83 13.31
N GLN A 80 7.41 12.11 12.39
CA GLN A 80 6.22 12.91 12.67
C GLN A 80 4.94 12.11 12.43
N ILE A 81 4.03 12.13 13.40
CA ILE A 81 2.66 11.65 13.21
C ILE A 81 1.89 12.70 12.40
N LEU A 82 1.40 12.30 11.22
CA LEU A 82 0.65 13.16 10.30
C LEU A 82 -0.86 13.08 10.51
N TYR A 83 -1.33 11.92 10.95
CA TYR A 83 -2.72 11.64 11.24
C TYR A 83 -2.79 10.72 12.45
N GLU A 84 -3.71 11.01 13.37
CA GLU A 84 -3.94 10.19 14.55
C GLU A 84 -5.43 10.17 14.92
N LYS A 85 -5.95 8.97 15.16
CA LYS A 85 -7.21 8.75 15.86
C LYS A 85 -6.97 8.00 17.15
N THR A 86 -7.56 8.52 18.22
CA THR A 86 -7.35 7.97 19.56
C THR A 86 -8.68 7.63 20.22
N ILE A 87 -8.65 6.59 21.04
CA ILE A 87 -9.73 6.19 21.92
C ILE A 87 -9.83 7.26 23.03
N PRO A 88 -11.02 7.85 23.26
CA PRO A 88 -11.23 8.79 24.34
C PRO A 88 -10.72 8.23 25.66
N ARG A 89 -9.97 9.06 26.38
CA ARG A 89 -9.30 8.69 27.63
C ARG A 89 -10.26 8.11 28.68
N SER A 90 -11.49 8.64 28.74
CA SER A 90 -12.56 8.12 29.60
C SER A 90 -12.97 6.69 29.23
N ILE A 91 -13.04 6.36 27.94
CA ILE A 91 -13.33 5.00 27.46
C ILE A 91 -12.18 4.06 27.80
N VAL A 92 -10.93 4.48 27.61
CA VAL A 92 -9.77 3.67 27.99
C VAL A 92 -9.82 3.30 29.47
N PHE A 93 -10.03 4.28 30.36
CA PHE A 93 -10.15 4.01 31.80
C PHE A 93 -11.34 3.12 32.14
N ALA A 94 -12.50 3.33 31.51
CA ALA A 94 -13.67 2.49 31.72
C ALA A 94 -13.40 1.03 31.31
N VAL A 95 -12.70 0.79 30.18
CA VAL A 95 -12.31 -0.55 29.76
C VAL A 95 -11.28 -1.16 30.72
N MET A 96 -10.28 -0.40 31.17
CA MET A 96 -9.30 -0.86 32.15
C MET A 96 -9.95 -1.29 33.47
N ASP A 97 -10.86 -0.47 34.00
CA ASP A 97 -11.56 -0.75 35.26
C ASP A 97 -12.47 -1.97 35.13
N LEU A 98 -13.15 -2.09 33.99
CA LEU A 98 -14.07 -3.18 33.73
C LEU A 98 -13.37 -4.54 33.53
N LEU A 99 -12.15 -4.52 32.98
CA LEU A 99 -11.36 -5.73 32.70
C LEU A 99 -10.28 -6.01 33.75
N ALA A 100 -10.23 -5.27 34.85
CA ALA A 100 -9.17 -5.36 35.87
C ALA A 100 -8.99 -6.79 36.44
N ASP A 101 -10.08 -7.52 36.62
CA ASP A 101 -10.08 -8.89 37.16
C ASP A 101 -10.14 -9.98 36.06
N VAL A 102 -10.15 -9.59 34.79
CA VAL A 102 -10.18 -10.53 33.67
C VAL A 102 -8.77 -11.04 33.39
N LYS A 103 -8.62 -12.37 33.37
CA LYS A 103 -7.34 -13.01 33.02
C LYS A 103 -7.00 -12.80 31.54
N GLY A 104 -6.00 -11.98 31.25
CA GLY A 104 -5.51 -11.72 29.91
C GLY A 104 -4.44 -10.64 29.93
N THR A 105 -3.83 -10.36 28.78
CA THR A 105 -2.98 -9.18 28.63
C THR A 105 -3.83 -7.93 28.37
N PHE A 106 -3.25 -6.77 28.66
CA PHE A 106 -3.84 -5.47 28.37
C PHE A 106 -2.72 -4.50 28.01
N GLU A 107 -2.72 -4.04 26.77
CA GLU A 107 -1.67 -3.20 26.21
C GLU A 107 -2.26 -1.92 25.62
N LEU A 108 -1.62 -0.79 25.87
CA LEU A 108 -1.97 0.51 25.28
C LEU A 108 -0.97 0.86 24.19
N TYR A 109 -1.43 1.07 22.96
CA TYR A 109 -0.61 1.59 21.87
C TYR A 109 -0.67 3.12 21.93
N ILE A 110 0.48 3.73 22.20
CA ILE A 110 0.62 5.17 22.41
C ILE A 110 1.88 5.63 21.67
N GLN A 111 1.74 6.67 20.85
CA GLN A 111 2.80 7.18 19.97
C GLN A 111 3.37 6.08 19.07
N ASP A 112 4.62 5.69 19.29
CA ASP A 112 5.35 4.74 18.48
C ASP A 112 5.41 3.33 19.08
N ARG A 113 4.93 3.12 20.32
CA ARG A 113 5.10 1.86 21.05
C ARG A 113 3.84 1.35 21.71
N ALA A 114 3.89 0.09 22.09
CA ALA A 114 2.89 -0.55 22.93
C ALA A 114 3.39 -0.69 24.37
N HIS A 115 2.52 -0.41 25.33
CA HIS A 115 2.81 -0.31 26.76
C HIS A 115 2.02 -1.35 27.54
N ILE A 116 2.68 -2.05 28.46
CA ILE A 116 2.09 -3.16 29.23
C ILE A 116 2.50 -3.08 30.70
N ASP A 117 1.62 -3.56 31.57
CA ASP A 117 1.90 -3.72 33.00
C ASP A 117 2.93 -4.84 33.25
N ARG A 118 3.84 -4.64 34.22
CA ARG A 118 4.87 -5.61 34.61
C ARG A 118 4.26 -6.93 35.02
N LYS A 119 3.16 -6.92 35.79
CA LYS A 119 2.49 -8.14 36.23
C LYS A 119 2.01 -8.95 35.03
N LEU A 120 1.44 -8.28 34.01
CA LEU A 120 0.97 -8.98 32.81
C LEU A 120 2.12 -9.49 31.95
N MET A 121 3.25 -8.75 31.89
CA MET A 121 4.46 -9.20 31.20
C MET A 121 5.10 -10.44 31.85
N GLU A 122 5.15 -10.50 33.18
CA GLU A 122 5.68 -11.64 33.93
C GLU A 122 4.84 -12.91 33.74
N HIS A 123 3.53 -12.75 33.55
CA HIS A 123 2.57 -13.84 33.32
C HIS A 123 2.18 -14.02 31.84
N LEU A 124 2.96 -13.48 30.90
CA LEU A 124 2.63 -13.49 29.47
C LEU A 124 2.39 -14.91 28.91
N ASP A 125 3.13 -15.89 29.42
CA ASP A 125 3.03 -17.30 29.02
C ASP A 125 1.66 -17.93 29.33
N GLU A 126 0.89 -17.36 30.26
CA GLU A 126 -0.45 -17.83 30.60
C GLU A 126 -1.51 -17.41 29.56
N TYR A 127 -1.26 -16.31 28.85
CA TYR A 127 -2.26 -15.63 28.02
C TYR A 127 -1.93 -15.64 26.53
N VAL A 128 -0.67 -15.89 26.16
CA VAL A 128 -0.21 -15.86 24.76
C VAL A 128 0.32 -17.24 24.37
N PRO A 129 -0.49 -18.10 23.71
CA PRO A 129 -0.06 -19.45 23.36
C PRO A 129 1.16 -19.49 22.43
N SER A 130 1.19 -18.60 21.43
CA SER A 130 2.25 -18.57 20.41
C SER A 130 3.60 -18.15 20.99
N PRO A 131 4.65 -19.01 20.95
CA PRO A 131 5.99 -18.64 21.39
C PRO A 131 6.57 -17.44 20.63
N HIS A 132 6.38 -17.40 19.31
CA HIS A 132 6.88 -16.31 18.47
C HIS A 132 6.26 -14.96 18.84
N LEU A 133 4.94 -14.95 19.13
CA LEU A 133 4.26 -13.74 19.57
C LEU A 133 4.75 -13.28 20.95
N ARG A 134 5.03 -14.21 21.86
CA ARG A 134 5.60 -13.88 23.18
C ARG A 134 6.97 -13.23 23.05
N ASP A 135 7.84 -13.77 22.21
CA ASP A 135 9.17 -13.20 21.97
C ASP A 135 9.07 -11.80 21.36
N TYR A 136 8.15 -11.59 20.42
CA TYR A 136 7.87 -10.27 19.85
C TYR A 136 7.39 -9.28 20.91
N ILE A 137 6.42 -9.65 21.76
CA ILE A 137 5.90 -8.80 22.84
C ILE A 137 7.03 -8.43 23.81
N ARG A 138 7.81 -9.41 24.29
CA ARG A 138 8.93 -9.17 25.22
C ARG A 138 9.98 -8.20 24.67
N LYS A 139 10.25 -8.24 23.36
CA LYS A 139 11.25 -7.38 22.71
C LYS A 139 10.71 -5.99 22.37
N SER A 140 9.41 -5.86 22.10
CA SER A 140 8.84 -4.62 21.53
C SER A 140 8.14 -3.72 22.54
N ARG A 141 7.59 -4.27 23.65
CA ARG A 141 6.78 -3.49 24.61
C ARG A 141 7.60 -2.67 25.59
N THR A 142 7.04 -1.54 26.00
CA THR A 142 7.50 -0.78 27.16
C THR A 142 6.79 -1.32 28.41
N VAL A 143 7.56 -1.78 29.39
CA VAL A 143 7.01 -2.35 30.63
C VAL A 143 6.92 -1.29 31.73
N HIS A 144 5.74 -1.14 32.31
CA HIS A 144 5.48 -0.22 33.43
C HIS A 144 5.18 -0.96 34.72
N SER A 145 5.52 -0.40 35.87
CA SER A 145 5.16 -0.98 37.16
C SER A 145 3.65 -0.98 37.41
N ASN A 146 2.97 0.07 36.94
CA ASN A 146 1.53 0.20 36.95
C ASN A 146 1.12 0.92 35.66
N LEU A 147 0.46 0.22 34.74
CA LEU A 147 0.06 0.78 33.45
C LEU A 147 -0.99 1.90 33.61
N LYS A 148 -1.88 1.80 34.59
CA LYS A 148 -2.94 2.79 34.85
C LYS A 148 -2.35 4.11 35.35
N GLU A 149 -1.45 4.06 36.34
CA GLU A 149 -0.74 5.25 36.85
C GLU A 149 0.10 5.93 35.77
N PHE A 150 0.81 5.13 34.94
CA PHE A 150 1.49 5.67 33.77
C PHE A 150 0.51 6.41 32.85
N PHE A 151 -0.61 5.76 32.50
CA PHE A 151 -1.56 6.36 31.59
C PHE A 151 -2.17 7.63 32.18
N GLU A 152 -2.49 7.69 33.49
CA GLU A 152 -3.01 8.86 34.22
C GLU A 152 -2.18 10.14 34.05
N THR A 153 -0.87 10.03 33.87
CA THR A 153 0.04 11.17 33.65
C THR A 153 0.49 11.31 32.20
N CYS A 154 0.23 10.31 31.36
CA CYS A 154 0.57 10.32 29.93
C CYS A 154 -0.22 11.42 29.19
N PRO A 155 0.46 12.34 28.46
CA PRO A 155 -0.20 13.42 27.73
C PRO A 155 -0.75 12.96 26.37
N TYR A 156 -0.42 11.75 25.93
CA TYR A 156 -0.74 11.23 24.61
C TYR A 156 -2.00 10.36 24.64
N GLY A 157 -2.71 10.31 23.51
CA GLY A 157 -3.89 9.46 23.35
C GLY A 157 -3.54 8.00 23.07
N VAL A 158 -4.51 7.11 23.24
CA VAL A 158 -4.37 5.67 22.94
C VAL A 158 -4.91 5.42 21.55
N GLN A 159 -4.06 4.96 20.64
CA GLN A 159 -4.42 4.68 19.25
C GLN A 159 -5.17 3.35 19.14
N LYS A 160 -4.77 2.37 19.97
CA LYS A 160 -5.30 1.02 20.00
C LYS A 160 -5.12 0.39 21.37
N ILE A 161 -6.07 -0.45 21.79
CA ILE A 161 -5.89 -1.37 22.93
C ILE A 161 -5.67 -2.77 22.36
N ASN A 162 -4.64 -3.47 22.81
CA ASN A 162 -4.36 -4.83 22.39
C ASN A 162 -4.44 -5.79 23.59
N MET A 163 -5.16 -6.91 23.41
CA MET A 163 -5.38 -7.90 24.45
C MET A 163 -5.20 -9.31 23.91
N SER A 164 -4.77 -10.22 24.76
CA SER A 164 -4.61 -11.63 24.45
C SER A 164 -5.13 -12.48 25.60
N TYR A 165 -5.76 -13.59 25.23
CA TYR A 165 -6.41 -14.51 26.17
C TYR A 165 -5.89 -15.94 25.97
N ALA A 166 -6.01 -16.76 27.00
CA ALA A 166 -5.58 -18.15 26.92
C ALA A 166 -6.40 -18.99 25.92
N THR A 167 -7.67 -18.59 25.67
CA THR A 167 -8.62 -19.35 24.84
C THR A 167 -9.47 -18.46 23.95
N ILE A 168 -9.90 -19.00 22.82
CA ILE A 168 -10.83 -18.34 21.88
C ILE A 168 -12.16 -18.03 22.57
N ALA A 169 -12.69 -18.97 23.36
CA ALA A 169 -13.97 -18.79 24.06
C ALA A 169 -13.94 -17.60 25.02
N GLN A 170 -12.84 -17.41 25.76
CA GLN A 170 -12.67 -16.26 26.63
C GLN A 170 -12.59 -14.96 25.80
N LYS A 171 -11.80 -14.95 24.73
CA LYS A 171 -11.68 -13.80 23.83
C LYS A 171 -13.05 -13.40 23.27
N ASP A 172 -13.84 -14.36 22.81
CA ASP A 172 -15.16 -14.12 22.22
C ASP A 172 -16.18 -13.60 23.25
N GLN A 173 -16.12 -14.12 24.49
CA GLN A 173 -16.93 -13.59 25.59
C GLN A 173 -16.60 -12.12 25.88
N ILE A 174 -15.31 -11.77 25.96
CA ILE A 174 -14.90 -10.37 26.18
C ILE A 174 -15.26 -9.51 24.98
N GLN A 175 -15.08 -9.99 23.75
CA GLN A 175 -15.47 -9.26 22.55
C GLN A 175 -16.97 -8.93 22.55
N ALA A 176 -17.83 -9.92 22.82
CA ALA A 176 -19.28 -9.71 22.88
C ALA A 176 -19.64 -8.67 23.96
N PHE A 177 -18.98 -8.74 25.11
CA PHE A 177 -19.18 -7.82 26.20
C PHE A 177 -18.72 -6.39 25.87
N ILE A 178 -17.56 -6.21 25.21
CA ILE A 178 -17.09 -4.90 24.75
C ILE A 178 -18.05 -4.32 23.72
N LYS A 179 -18.47 -5.10 22.72
CA LYS A 179 -19.44 -4.65 21.70
C LYS A 179 -20.76 -4.18 22.31
N GLN A 180 -21.20 -4.79 23.40
CA GLN A 180 -22.43 -4.42 24.10
C GLN A 180 -22.28 -3.12 24.91
N ASN A 181 -21.13 -2.90 25.55
CA ASN A 181 -20.96 -1.80 26.52
C ASN A 181 -20.25 -0.57 25.94
N PHE A 182 -19.48 -0.73 24.86
CA PHE A 182 -18.71 0.34 24.23
C PHE A 182 -18.98 0.36 22.73
N PRO A 183 -20.17 0.81 22.30
CA PRO A 183 -20.54 0.84 20.88
C PRO A 183 -19.65 1.79 20.07
N GLU A 184 -18.84 2.65 20.69
CA GLU A 184 -17.86 3.51 20.02
C GLU A 184 -16.61 2.73 19.57
N LEU A 185 -16.35 1.56 20.16
CA LEU A 185 -15.17 0.75 19.86
C LEU A 185 -15.44 -0.26 18.74
N VAL A 186 -14.41 -0.50 17.94
CA VAL A 186 -14.40 -1.55 16.91
C VAL A 186 -13.47 -2.65 17.38
N CYS A 187 -13.94 -3.90 17.32
CA CYS A 187 -13.16 -5.09 17.66
C CYS A 187 -12.53 -5.68 16.40
N VAL A 188 -11.20 -5.71 16.34
CA VAL A 188 -10.43 -6.32 15.26
C VAL A 188 -9.79 -7.62 15.78
N ASN A 189 -9.85 -8.69 14.99
CA ASN A 189 -9.31 -10.00 15.35
C ASN A 189 -8.08 -10.29 14.50
N GLY A 190 -6.88 -10.04 15.01
CA GLY A 190 -5.64 -10.34 14.28
C GLY A 190 -5.20 -11.81 14.37
N GLN A 191 -5.57 -12.51 15.44
CA GLN A 191 -5.24 -13.93 15.70
C GLN A 191 -6.36 -14.59 16.53
N PRO A 192 -6.48 -15.93 16.56
CA PRO A 192 -7.61 -16.61 17.23
C PRO A 192 -7.84 -16.22 18.69
N THR A 193 -6.78 -15.93 19.45
CA THR A 193 -6.86 -15.57 20.87
C THR A 193 -6.58 -14.09 21.16
N ASN A 194 -6.46 -13.28 20.12
CA ASN A 194 -6.17 -11.86 20.20
C ASN A 194 -7.44 -11.03 19.98
N LEU A 195 -7.55 -9.93 20.71
CA LEU A 195 -8.59 -8.92 20.53
C LEU A 195 -7.95 -7.54 20.54
N GLU A 196 -8.17 -6.79 19.47
CA GLU A 196 -7.73 -5.41 19.36
C GLU A 196 -8.93 -4.48 19.34
N LEU A 197 -8.82 -3.35 20.02
CA LEU A 197 -9.85 -2.32 20.06
C LEU A 197 -9.31 -1.04 19.44
N THR A 198 -10.02 -0.50 18.46
CA THR A 198 -9.83 0.86 17.93
C THR A 198 -11.09 1.68 18.13
N ILE A 199 -11.00 3.00 17.96
CA ILE A 199 -12.18 3.86 17.93
C ILE A 199 -12.87 3.75 16.56
N LYS A 200 -14.20 3.90 16.49
CA LYS A 200 -14.92 3.95 15.22
C LYS A 200 -14.29 4.94 14.22
N GLY A 201 -14.12 4.46 12.99
CA GLY A 201 -13.46 5.20 11.91
C GLY A 201 -11.93 5.27 12.03
N ALA A 202 -11.30 4.50 12.91
CA ALA A 202 -9.88 4.18 12.87
C ALA A 202 -9.72 2.76 12.31
N ASP A 203 -9.93 2.68 10.99
CA ASP A 203 -9.71 1.49 10.15
C ASP A 203 -8.73 1.85 9.01
N LYS A 204 -8.15 0.84 8.36
CA LYS A 204 -7.04 1.06 7.40
C LYS A 204 -7.51 1.92 6.23
N GLY A 205 -8.71 1.68 5.71
CA GLY A 205 -9.29 2.45 4.61
C GLY A 205 -9.54 3.92 4.96
N GLU A 206 -10.14 4.23 6.12
CA GLU A 206 -10.26 5.64 6.57
C GLU A 206 -8.89 6.30 6.72
N GLY A 207 -7.91 5.58 7.26
CA GLY A 207 -6.55 6.08 7.42
C GLY A 207 -5.90 6.42 6.08
N LEU A 208 -6.06 5.58 5.06
CA LEU A 208 -5.56 5.83 3.71
C LEU A 208 -6.26 6.99 3.03
N LEU A 209 -7.59 7.10 3.15
CA LEU A 209 -8.34 8.23 2.58
C LEU A 209 -7.96 9.56 3.25
N ALA A 210 -7.79 9.55 4.58
CA ALA A 210 -7.31 10.71 5.31
C ALA A 210 -5.88 11.09 4.85
N PHE A 211 -5.01 10.10 4.64
CA PHE A 211 -3.66 10.33 4.14
C PHE A 211 -3.65 10.90 2.72
N GLY A 212 -4.43 10.32 1.80
CA GLY A 212 -4.60 10.85 0.44
C GLY A 212 -5.08 12.30 0.47
N SER A 213 -6.09 12.61 1.29
CA SER A 213 -6.61 13.97 1.47
C SER A 213 -5.54 14.95 1.97
N LEU A 214 -4.65 14.53 2.89
CA LEU A 214 -3.53 15.36 3.37
C LEU A 214 -2.54 15.71 2.26
N LEU A 215 -2.43 14.87 1.22
CA LEU A 215 -1.52 15.04 0.10
C LEU A 215 -2.19 15.60 -1.17
N GLY A 216 -3.51 15.81 -1.15
CA GLY A 216 -4.28 16.16 -2.35
C GLY A 216 -4.29 15.03 -3.39
N ILE A 217 -4.37 13.78 -2.91
CA ILE A 217 -4.50 12.56 -3.70
C ILE A 217 -5.91 12.02 -3.47
N GLU A 218 -6.66 11.85 -4.55
CA GLU A 218 -8.05 11.40 -4.50
C GLU A 218 -8.13 9.89 -4.27
N ARG A 219 -9.28 9.39 -3.79
CA ARG A 219 -9.52 7.96 -3.54
C ARG A 219 -9.13 7.11 -4.75
N GLU A 220 -9.52 7.55 -5.95
CA GLU A 220 -9.34 6.84 -7.23
C GLU A 220 -7.85 6.64 -7.59
N GLU A 221 -6.95 7.40 -6.98
CA GLU A 221 -5.50 7.34 -7.17
C GLU A 221 -4.81 6.44 -6.12
N ILE A 222 -5.58 5.77 -5.26
CA ILE A 222 -5.07 4.90 -4.19
C ILE A 222 -5.35 3.44 -4.53
N MET A 223 -4.29 2.63 -4.52
CA MET A 223 -4.34 1.18 -4.62
C MET A 223 -3.98 0.55 -3.26
N ALA A 224 -4.68 -0.50 -2.85
CA ALA A 224 -4.37 -1.21 -1.61
C ALA A 224 -4.40 -2.73 -1.79
N PHE A 225 -3.48 -3.43 -1.12
CA PHE A 225 -3.35 -4.88 -1.14
C PHE A 225 -3.64 -5.48 0.23
N GLY A 226 -4.36 -6.60 0.26
CA GLY A 226 -4.66 -7.33 1.49
C GLY A 226 -5.08 -8.78 1.25
N ASP A 227 -5.13 -9.56 2.31
CA ASP A 227 -5.48 -10.98 2.25
C ASP A 227 -6.51 -11.43 3.30
N ASN A 228 -6.77 -10.60 4.31
CA ASN A 228 -7.55 -11.02 5.47
C ASN A 228 -8.73 -10.08 5.77
N TYR A 229 -9.62 -10.48 6.69
CA TYR A 229 -10.85 -9.75 6.99
C TYR A 229 -10.61 -8.33 7.53
N ASN A 230 -9.47 -8.07 8.15
CA ASN A 230 -9.08 -6.73 8.63
C ASN A 230 -8.53 -5.83 7.52
N ASP A 231 -8.51 -6.30 6.27
CA ASP A 231 -8.15 -5.51 5.09
C ASP A 231 -9.38 -5.10 4.27
N LEU A 232 -10.54 -5.74 4.49
CA LEU A 232 -11.79 -5.45 3.77
C LEU A 232 -12.09 -3.96 3.68
N ASP A 233 -11.95 -3.24 4.81
CA ASP A 233 -12.21 -1.81 4.85
C ASP A 233 -11.31 -1.01 3.91
N MET A 234 -10.05 -1.39 3.71
CA MET A 234 -9.17 -0.67 2.81
C MET A 234 -9.42 -1.06 1.37
N LEU A 235 -9.66 -2.34 1.09
CA LEU A 235 -9.94 -2.83 -0.26
C LEU A 235 -11.22 -2.18 -0.83
N GLU A 236 -12.28 -2.05 -0.02
CA GLU A 236 -13.54 -1.42 -0.45
C GLU A 236 -13.48 0.11 -0.54
N LYS A 237 -12.62 0.74 0.27
CA LYS A 237 -12.60 2.21 0.41
C LYS A 237 -11.64 2.94 -0.53
N VAL A 238 -10.63 2.27 -1.06
CA VAL A 238 -9.69 2.89 -2.01
C VAL A 238 -10.22 2.82 -3.45
N GLY A 239 -9.50 3.43 -4.39
CA GLY A 239 -9.85 3.42 -5.80
C GLY A 239 -9.66 2.06 -6.45
N VAL A 240 -8.61 1.33 -6.05
CA VAL A 240 -8.29 -0.01 -6.54
C VAL A 240 -7.93 -0.94 -5.38
N GLY A 241 -8.88 -1.74 -4.93
CA GLY A 241 -8.67 -2.80 -3.95
C GLY A 241 -8.16 -4.07 -4.61
N VAL A 242 -7.04 -4.61 -4.13
CA VAL A 242 -6.41 -5.84 -4.63
C VAL A 242 -6.39 -6.90 -3.52
N ALA A 243 -7.09 -8.00 -3.73
CA ALA A 243 -6.98 -9.17 -2.87
C ALA A 243 -5.89 -10.12 -3.37
N MET A 244 -5.09 -10.66 -2.44
CA MET A 244 -4.10 -11.69 -2.79
C MET A 244 -4.78 -13.01 -3.21
N ALA A 245 -4.13 -13.81 -4.05
CA ALA A 245 -4.65 -15.12 -4.46
C ALA A 245 -4.84 -16.09 -3.27
N ASN A 246 -4.03 -15.93 -2.22
CA ASN A 246 -4.15 -16.68 -0.95
C ASN A 246 -5.15 -16.06 0.04
N ALA A 247 -5.84 -14.98 -0.33
CA ALA A 247 -6.83 -14.35 0.52
C ALA A 247 -8.06 -15.24 0.74
N GLU A 248 -8.77 -15.02 1.84
CA GLU A 248 -10.04 -15.69 2.09
C GLU A 248 -11.07 -15.38 0.98
N PRO A 249 -11.95 -16.33 0.59
CA PRO A 249 -12.89 -16.12 -0.52
C PRO A 249 -13.80 -14.89 -0.36
N GLU A 250 -14.18 -14.59 0.88
CA GLU A 250 -14.96 -13.38 1.17
C GLU A 250 -14.14 -12.11 0.91
N VAL A 251 -12.85 -12.09 1.26
CA VAL A 251 -11.94 -10.96 0.98
C VAL A 251 -11.77 -10.76 -0.51
N GLN A 252 -11.57 -11.85 -1.28
CA GLN A 252 -11.47 -11.79 -2.73
C GLN A 252 -12.73 -11.18 -3.39
N SER A 253 -13.92 -11.48 -2.86
CA SER A 253 -15.18 -10.98 -3.41
C SER A 253 -15.44 -9.48 -3.20
N HIS A 254 -14.68 -8.82 -2.31
CA HIS A 254 -14.80 -7.40 -2.02
C HIS A 254 -13.69 -6.54 -2.65
N ALA A 255 -12.76 -7.16 -3.38
CA ALA A 255 -11.70 -6.48 -4.11
C ALA A 255 -12.08 -6.24 -5.58
N ASP A 256 -11.53 -5.20 -6.19
CA ASP A 256 -11.69 -4.92 -7.63
C ASP A 256 -10.90 -5.92 -8.48
N PHE A 257 -9.78 -6.41 -7.94
CA PHE A 257 -8.91 -7.37 -8.59
C PHE A 257 -8.40 -8.41 -7.59
N VAL A 258 -8.20 -9.63 -8.08
CA VAL A 258 -7.54 -10.71 -7.33
C VAL A 258 -6.22 -11.01 -8.03
N THR A 259 -5.11 -11.03 -7.29
CA THR A 259 -3.80 -11.33 -7.88
C THR A 259 -3.79 -12.72 -8.50
N ARG A 260 -2.97 -12.90 -9.55
CA ARG A 260 -2.77 -14.23 -10.15
C ARG A 260 -1.99 -15.17 -9.22
N TYR A 261 -1.07 -14.60 -8.46
CA TYR A 261 -0.10 -15.31 -7.64
C TYR A 261 -0.28 -15.02 -6.16
N THR A 262 0.10 -15.97 -5.32
CA THR A 262 0.08 -15.81 -3.85
C THR A 262 1.22 -14.91 -3.36
N ASN A 263 1.22 -14.59 -2.06
CA ASN A 263 2.34 -13.92 -1.39
C ASN A 263 3.68 -14.68 -1.52
N ASN A 264 3.65 -16.01 -1.61
CA ASN A 264 4.83 -16.85 -1.81
C ASN A 264 5.31 -16.90 -3.27
N GLU A 265 4.53 -16.34 -4.20
CA GLU A 265 4.77 -16.37 -5.64
C GLU A 265 4.86 -14.96 -6.24
N ASP A 266 5.16 -13.96 -5.41
CA ASP A 266 5.33 -12.56 -5.80
C ASP A 266 4.07 -11.88 -6.37
N GLY A 267 2.89 -12.20 -5.83
CA GLY A 267 1.62 -11.60 -6.27
C GLY A 267 1.57 -10.07 -6.20
N VAL A 268 2.22 -9.45 -5.21
CA VAL A 268 2.35 -7.98 -5.14
C VAL A 268 3.22 -7.46 -6.28
N ALA A 269 4.36 -8.10 -6.54
CA ALA A 269 5.27 -7.68 -7.59
C ALA A 269 4.61 -7.74 -8.97
N ASP A 270 3.92 -8.85 -9.27
CA ASP A 270 3.22 -9.08 -10.54
C ASP A 270 2.24 -7.95 -10.89
N VAL A 271 1.47 -7.47 -9.91
CA VAL A 271 0.51 -6.38 -10.13
C VAL A 271 1.21 -5.02 -10.26
N ILE A 272 2.22 -4.75 -9.44
CA ILE A 272 2.98 -3.50 -9.54
C ILE A 272 3.70 -3.42 -10.88
N GLU A 273 4.33 -4.50 -11.33
CA GLU A 273 4.99 -4.59 -12.64
C GLU A 273 3.99 -4.29 -13.78
N GLN A 274 2.81 -4.92 -13.78
CA GLN A 274 1.76 -4.65 -14.78
C GLN A 274 1.24 -3.20 -14.75
N LEU A 275 1.09 -2.63 -13.55
CA LEU A 275 0.71 -1.22 -13.40
C LEU A 275 1.75 -0.29 -14.04
N LEU A 276 3.03 -0.60 -13.85
CA LEU A 276 4.15 0.19 -14.39
C LEU A 276 4.31 0.00 -15.90
N GLU A 277 4.15 -1.22 -16.44
CA GLU A 277 4.15 -1.49 -17.90
C GLU A 277 2.98 -0.83 -18.63
N SER A 278 1.85 -0.68 -17.93
CA SER A 278 0.64 -0.03 -18.46
C SER A 278 0.72 1.51 -18.45
N SER A 279 1.79 2.08 -17.87
CA SER A 279 2.01 3.52 -17.88
C SER A 279 2.45 3.97 -19.27
N PRO A 280 1.95 5.12 -19.76
CA PRO A 280 2.24 5.56 -21.12
C PRO A 280 3.73 5.88 -21.32
N ILE A 281 4.27 5.51 -22.50
CA ILE A 281 5.62 5.88 -22.88
C ILE A 281 5.58 7.32 -23.41
N GLU A 282 6.12 8.25 -22.64
CA GLU A 282 6.35 9.61 -23.14
C GLU A 282 7.40 9.56 -24.26
N LEU A 283 6.94 9.86 -25.46
CA LEU A 283 7.77 10.19 -26.60
C LEU A 283 7.84 11.70 -26.70
N THR A 284 9.03 12.22 -26.99
CA THR A 284 9.18 13.64 -27.34
C THR A 284 9.82 13.69 -28.71
N LEU A 285 9.17 14.37 -29.66
CA LEU A 285 9.63 14.52 -31.04
C LEU A 285 10.14 15.94 -31.25
N ASN A 286 11.43 16.15 -31.05
CA ASN A 286 12.04 17.47 -31.27
C ASN A 286 12.17 17.74 -32.78
N GLY A 287 11.26 18.53 -33.32
CA GLY A 287 11.35 19.13 -34.66
C GLY A 287 11.36 20.65 -34.57
N SER A 288 12.19 21.32 -35.35
CA SER A 288 12.20 22.78 -35.41
C SER A 288 10.90 23.31 -36.02
N GLU A 289 10.09 24.02 -35.23
CA GLU A 289 8.82 24.69 -35.60
C GLU A 289 7.85 23.87 -36.49
N MET A 290 7.19 22.85 -35.94
CA MET A 290 5.97 22.33 -36.59
C MET A 290 4.83 23.35 -36.41
N LYS A 291 4.04 23.61 -37.46
CA LYS A 291 3.01 24.67 -37.43
C LYS A 291 1.58 24.13 -37.56
N THR A 292 1.42 22.87 -37.96
CA THR A 292 0.11 22.25 -38.19
C THR A 292 0.03 20.81 -37.69
N GLU A 293 -1.17 20.39 -37.29
CA GLU A 293 -1.48 19.01 -36.86
C GLU A 293 -1.16 17.97 -37.96
N MET A 294 -1.30 18.36 -39.23
CA MET A 294 -0.96 17.51 -40.37
C MET A 294 0.56 17.30 -40.55
N GLU A 295 1.38 18.28 -40.19
CA GLU A 295 2.84 18.12 -40.20
C GLU A 295 3.27 17.14 -39.11
N VAL A 296 2.70 17.27 -37.91
CA VAL A 296 2.87 16.29 -36.81
C VAL A 296 2.48 14.88 -37.28
N TYR A 297 1.33 14.71 -37.93
CA TYR A 297 0.88 13.41 -38.43
C TYR A 297 1.79 12.81 -39.49
N ASN A 298 2.25 13.61 -40.46
CA ASN A 298 3.19 13.15 -41.47
C ASN A 298 4.56 12.81 -40.88
N GLN A 299 4.98 13.53 -39.84
CA GLN A 299 6.23 13.28 -39.12
C GLN A 299 6.15 11.95 -38.35
N ILE A 300 5.05 11.72 -37.62
CA ILE A 300 4.80 10.46 -36.92
C ILE A 300 4.72 9.30 -37.94
N ALA A 301 4.00 9.49 -39.04
CA ALA A 301 3.94 8.52 -40.16
C ALA A 301 5.33 8.19 -40.73
N SER A 302 6.21 9.20 -40.84
CA SER A 302 7.59 9.06 -41.29
C SER A 302 8.45 8.27 -40.29
N VAL A 303 8.37 8.58 -38.99
CA VAL A 303 9.10 7.86 -37.94
C VAL A 303 8.69 6.39 -37.92
N PHE A 304 7.39 6.12 -38.08
CA PHE A 304 6.84 4.78 -38.02
C PHE A 304 6.72 4.07 -39.38
N GLN A 305 7.23 4.66 -40.47
CA GLN A 305 7.13 4.14 -41.84
C GLN A 305 5.72 3.63 -42.23
N LYS A 306 4.67 4.25 -41.70
CA LYS A 306 3.28 3.80 -41.82
C LYS A 306 2.39 4.95 -42.26
N ASP A 307 1.68 4.75 -43.36
CA ASP A 307 0.74 5.74 -43.89
C ASP A 307 -0.59 5.69 -43.13
N PHE A 308 -0.76 6.60 -42.17
CA PHE A 308 -1.99 6.75 -41.39
C PHE A 308 -3.09 7.56 -42.11
N SER A 309 -2.84 8.04 -43.35
CA SER A 309 -3.81 8.88 -44.08
C SER A 309 -5.10 8.16 -44.45
N LYS A 310 -5.07 6.82 -44.54
CA LYS A 310 -6.22 5.97 -44.91
C LYS A 310 -6.99 5.44 -43.71
N ASP A 311 -6.34 5.32 -42.56
CA ASP A 311 -6.95 4.89 -41.30
C ASP A 311 -6.24 5.55 -40.10
N PRO A 312 -6.71 6.73 -39.67
CA PRO A 312 -6.11 7.47 -38.56
C PRO A 312 -6.45 6.88 -37.18
N SER A 313 -7.31 5.86 -37.10
CA SER A 313 -7.79 5.32 -35.82
C SER A 313 -6.67 4.74 -34.96
N GLY A 314 -5.69 4.08 -35.59
CA GLY A 314 -4.52 3.54 -34.89
C GLY A 314 -3.59 4.62 -34.34
N LEU A 315 -3.49 5.75 -35.04
CA LEU A 315 -2.69 6.88 -34.57
C LEU A 315 -3.40 7.61 -33.42
N LEU A 316 -4.72 7.78 -33.53
CA LEU A 316 -5.57 8.35 -32.47
C LEU A 316 -5.58 7.49 -31.20
N SER A 317 -5.47 6.16 -31.32
CA SER A 317 -5.32 5.29 -30.15
C SER A 317 -3.94 5.39 -29.49
N MET A 318 -2.92 5.91 -30.20
CA MET A 318 -1.59 6.12 -29.65
C MET A 318 -1.41 7.47 -28.98
N LEU A 319 -2.08 8.51 -29.44
CA LEU A 319 -1.84 9.89 -29.00
C LEU A 319 -2.55 10.19 -27.69
N ILE A 320 -1.79 10.52 -26.65
CA ILE A 320 -2.33 10.90 -25.34
C ILE A 320 -2.54 12.41 -25.27
N SER A 321 -1.55 13.20 -25.68
CA SER A 321 -1.68 14.66 -25.76
C SER A 321 -0.62 15.28 -26.69
N ILE A 322 -0.95 16.44 -27.26
CA ILE A 322 0.00 17.33 -27.96
C ILE A 322 0.00 18.63 -27.14
N GLN A 323 1.06 18.87 -26.37
CA GLN A 323 1.10 20.04 -25.47
C GLN A 323 1.75 21.26 -26.12
N GLU A 324 2.70 21.06 -27.04
CA GLU A 324 3.27 22.07 -27.94
C GLU A 324 3.63 21.41 -29.29
N PRO A 325 3.87 22.16 -30.40
CA PRO A 325 4.21 21.57 -31.70
C PRO A 325 5.53 20.78 -31.75
N THR A 326 6.18 20.56 -30.60
CA THR A 326 7.47 19.90 -30.43
C THR A 326 7.45 18.76 -29.39
N GLU A 327 6.32 18.49 -28.74
CA GLU A 327 6.20 17.44 -27.72
C GLU A 327 4.94 16.59 -27.98
N ILE A 328 5.14 15.27 -28.20
CA ILE A 328 4.09 14.33 -28.62
C ILE A 328 4.13 13.07 -27.76
N THR A 329 3.30 13.03 -26.70
CA THR A 329 3.18 11.86 -25.82
C THR A 329 2.39 10.75 -26.50
N LEU A 330 2.98 9.55 -26.64
CA LEU A 330 2.25 8.36 -27.06
C LEU A 330 1.90 7.45 -25.87
N THR A 331 1.03 6.49 -26.12
CA THR A 331 0.48 5.56 -25.13
C THR A 331 1.39 4.35 -24.84
N ASN A 332 0.92 3.42 -24.01
CA ASN A 332 1.67 2.24 -23.54
C ASN A 332 2.23 1.36 -24.68
N TYR A 333 3.26 0.58 -24.33
CA TYR A 333 3.98 -0.32 -25.26
C TYR A 333 3.05 -1.31 -25.98
N GLU A 334 2.05 -1.86 -25.28
CA GLU A 334 1.17 -2.88 -25.83
C GLU A 334 0.22 -2.32 -26.92
N VAL A 335 -0.30 -1.10 -26.75
CA VAL A 335 -1.09 -0.43 -27.79
C VAL A 335 -0.18 -0.02 -28.95
N LEU A 336 1.05 0.43 -28.70
CA LEU A 336 2.04 0.69 -29.75
C LEU A 336 2.29 -0.58 -30.57
N GLN A 337 2.63 -1.71 -29.92
CA GLN A 337 2.91 -2.98 -30.57
C GLN A 337 1.72 -3.49 -31.40
N ASN A 338 0.53 -3.51 -30.81
CA ASN A 338 -0.69 -3.98 -31.48
C ASN A 338 -1.08 -3.11 -32.68
N THR A 339 -0.84 -1.81 -32.60
CA THR A 339 -1.29 -0.87 -33.62
C THR A 339 -0.24 -0.66 -34.72
N LEU A 340 1.05 -0.86 -34.42
CA LEU A 340 2.15 -0.66 -35.36
C LEU A 340 2.51 -1.93 -36.15
N GLY A 341 2.32 -3.14 -35.59
CA GLY A 341 2.64 -4.41 -36.26
C GLY A 341 4.14 -4.76 -36.21
N ASP A 342 4.62 -5.58 -37.15
CA ASP A 342 6.03 -6.04 -37.23
C ASP A 342 6.97 -4.90 -37.67
N PHE A 343 7.66 -4.29 -36.72
CA PHE A 343 8.71 -3.28 -36.96
C PHE A 343 10.08 -3.91 -37.24
N SER A 344 11.07 -3.07 -37.60
CA SER A 344 12.47 -3.48 -37.53
C SER A 344 12.84 -3.85 -36.09
N GLU A 345 13.59 -4.95 -35.92
CA GLU A 345 14.04 -5.43 -34.60
C GLU A 345 14.70 -4.32 -33.75
N GLN A 346 15.35 -3.34 -34.39
CA GLN A 346 15.99 -2.22 -33.70
C GLN A 346 15.02 -1.28 -32.98
N LEU A 347 13.87 -0.93 -33.58
CA LEU A 347 12.88 -0.07 -32.92
C LEU A 347 12.18 -0.81 -31.79
N LEU A 348 11.83 -2.08 -32.00
CA LEU A 348 11.31 -2.94 -30.94
C LEU A 348 12.33 -3.11 -29.80
N ASN A 349 13.62 -3.25 -30.09
CA ASN A 349 14.66 -3.32 -29.05
C ASN A 349 14.80 -2.00 -28.29
N VAL A 350 14.72 -0.84 -28.95
CA VAL A 350 14.76 0.47 -28.27
C VAL A 350 13.55 0.67 -27.37
N PHE A 351 12.35 0.31 -27.85
CA PHE A 351 11.14 0.36 -27.03
C PHE A 351 11.15 -0.67 -25.90
N SER A 352 11.64 -1.89 -26.15
CA SER A 352 11.80 -2.94 -25.13
C SER A 352 12.82 -2.53 -24.08
N GLU A 353 13.98 -1.98 -24.47
CA GLU A 353 15.00 -1.49 -23.53
C GLU A 353 14.49 -0.30 -22.71
N ALA A 354 13.70 0.57 -23.31
CA ALA A 354 13.11 1.71 -22.61
C ALA A 354 11.94 1.33 -21.71
N SER A 355 11.15 0.33 -22.11
CA SER A 355 10.13 -0.31 -21.27
C SER A 355 10.78 -1.02 -20.08
N GLU A 356 11.86 -1.76 -20.30
CA GLU A 356 12.67 -2.39 -19.23
C GLU A 356 13.29 -1.34 -18.29
N LYS A 357 13.68 -0.18 -18.81
CA LYS A 357 14.25 0.94 -18.04
C LYS A 357 13.19 1.92 -17.52
N ASN A 358 11.93 1.70 -17.86
CA ASN A 358 10.76 2.52 -17.53
C ASN A 358 10.99 4.04 -17.70
N SER A 359 11.74 4.42 -18.74
CA SER A 359 12.20 5.78 -18.99
C SER A 359 11.43 6.42 -20.15
N ALA A 360 11.04 7.70 -20.02
CA ALA A 360 10.58 8.49 -21.17
C ALA A 360 11.64 8.46 -22.29
N ILE A 361 11.22 8.16 -23.51
CA ILE A 361 12.12 8.09 -24.67
C ILE A 361 12.03 9.40 -25.42
N CYS A 362 13.03 10.26 -25.26
CA CYS A 362 13.15 11.45 -26.09
C CYS A 362 13.85 11.08 -27.41
N PHE A 363 13.14 11.22 -28.53
CA PHE A 363 13.76 11.11 -29.86
C PHE A 363 14.05 12.51 -30.39
N ASN A 364 15.33 12.79 -30.66
CA ASN A 364 15.69 13.93 -31.47
C ASN A 364 15.63 13.51 -32.95
N ILE A 365 14.80 14.17 -33.76
CA ILE A 365 14.54 13.74 -35.15
C ILE A 365 15.83 13.77 -35.99
N GLU A 366 16.77 14.65 -35.65
CA GLU A 366 18.08 14.76 -36.30
C GLU A 366 19.02 13.58 -35.99
N GLU A 367 18.78 12.82 -34.92
CA GLU A 367 19.62 11.68 -34.50
C GLU A 367 19.13 10.34 -35.06
N ILE A 368 17.97 10.31 -35.72
CA ILE A 368 17.51 9.14 -36.48
C ILE A 368 18.31 9.10 -37.78
N VAL A 369 19.52 8.53 -37.70
CA VAL A 369 20.33 8.26 -38.87
C VAL A 369 19.60 7.19 -39.71
N PHE A 370 18.98 7.65 -40.79
CA PHE A 370 18.45 6.80 -41.85
C PHE A 370 19.58 5.93 -42.41
N LEU A 371 19.55 4.63 -42.14
CA LEU A 371 20.30 3.66 -42.95
C LEU A 371 19.43 3.32 -44.16
N GLU A 372 19.77 3.89 -45.31
CA GLU A 372 19.23 3.46 -46.60
C GLU A 372 19.63 2.00 -46.86
N GLN A 373 18.59 1.15 -46.96
CA GLN A 373 18.49 -0.21 -47.52
C GLN A 373 19.45 -1.32 -47.05
#